data_AF-A0A2V7RM40-F1
#
_entry.id   AF-A0A2V7RM40-F1
#
_cell.length_a   1.000
_cell.length_b   1.000
_cell.length_c   1.000
_cell.angle_alpha   90.00
_cell.angle_beta   90.00
_cell.angle_gamma   90.00
#
_symmetry.space_group_name_H-M   'P 1'
#
loop_
_entity.id
_entity.type
_entity.pdbx_description
1 polymer ?
#
loop_
_entity_poly.entity_id
_entity_poly.type
_entity_poly.pdbx_seq_one_letter_code
_entity_poly.pdbx_strand_id
1 'polypeptide(L)'
;MPERKTIERARKDKREGKSPTTQAGEFVREEIHHVREGKHGARSTKQAIAIGLSKARRSGVKLPPPKKGTASARTRRQASRDVAKGRSGTKRRPSRSRSRAVRQALKHEGRSAASHRALAKQAHSSARRRPASQRSAAARKAARTKGARVRVAAARKAARTRARNR
;
A
#
# COMPACT_ATOMS: atom_id res chain seq x y z
N MET A 1 -15.42 -2.13 8.05
CA MET A 1 -14.97 -3.51 7.79
C MET A 1 -14.76 -3.65 6.30
N PRO A 2 -13.83 -4.51 5.83
CA PRO A 2 -13.60 -4.73 4.41
C PRO A 2 -14.80 -5.44 3.76
N GLU A 3 -14.97 -5.24 2.46
CA GLU A 3 -15.97 -5.91 1.63
C GLU A 3 -15.64 -7.41 1.49
N ARG A 4 -16.68 -8.24 1.33
CA ARG A 4 -16.52 -9.70 1.18
C ARG A 4 -15.60 -10.04 -0.01
N LYS A 5 -15.76 -9.31 -1.11
CA LYS A 5 -14.96 -9.42 -2.34
C LYS A 5 -13.45 -9.22 -2.08
N THR A 6 -13.07 -8.29 -1.20
CA THR A 6 -11.67 -8.03 -0.84
C THR A 6 -11.07 -9.22 -0.08
N ILE A 7 -11.84 -9.81 0.83
CA ILE A 7 -11.42 -11.00 1.58
C ILE A 7 -11.25 -12.20 0.64
N GLU A 8 -12.17 -12.40 -0.30
CA GLU A 8 -12.09 -13.47 -1.29
C GLU A 8 -10.86 -13.34 -2.19
N ARG A 9 -10.56 -12.13 -2.68
CA ARG A 9 -9.34 -11.88 -3.46
C ARG A 9 -8.07 -12.16 -2.65
N ALA A 10 -8.01 -11.70 -1.40
CA ALA A 10 -6.87 -11.99 -0.53
C ALA A 10 -6.72 -13.50 -0.25
N ARG A 11 -7.84 -14.24 -0.13
CA ARG A 11 -7.83 -15.71 -0.01
C ARG A 11 -7.38 -16.39 -1.30
N LYS A 12 -7.79 -15.88 -2.46
CA LYS A 12 -7.30 -16.35 -3.76
C LYS A 12 -5.79 -16.17 -3.86
N ASP A 13 -5.28 -14.99 -3.51
CA ASP A 13 -3.84 -14.73 -3.48
C ASP A 13 -3.10 -15.69 -2.54
N LYS A 14 -3.68 -15.99 -1.38
CA LYS A 14 -3.13 -16.97 -0.45
C LYS A 14 -3.10 -18.38 -1.05
N ARG A 15 -4.15 -18.81 -1.74
CA ARG A 15 -4.22 -20.12 -2.42
C ARG A 15 -3.19 -20.23 -3.55
N GLU A 16 -2.92 -19.12 -4.23
CA GLU A 16 -1.86 -19.02 -5.25
C GLU A 16 -0.45 -18.94 -4.63
N GLY A 17 -0.29 -19.08 -3.32
CA GLY A 17 1.02 -19.04 -2.64
C GLY A 17 1.66 -17.65 -2.58
N LYS A 18 0.92 -16.57 -2.89
CA LYS A 18 1.46 -15.21 -2.88
C LYS A 18 1.80 -14.75 -1.46
N SER A 19 2.79 -13.87 -1.37
CA SER A 19 3.28 -13.33 -0.10
C SER A 19 2.20 -12.59 0.71
N PRO A 20 2.32 -12.49 2.05
CA PRO A 20 1.36 -11.75 2.87
C PRO A 20 1.22 -10.27 2.51
N THR A 21 2.28 -9.64 1.99
CA THR A 21 2.24 -8.24 1.54
C THR A 21 1.46 -8.09 0.24
N THR A 22 1.50 -9.09 -0.65
CA THR A 22 0.66 -9.15 -1.85
C THR A 22 -0.81 -9.30 -1.48
N GLN A 23 -1.12 -10.25 -0.58
CA GLN A 23 -2.49 -10.44 -0.06
C GLN A 23 -3.05 -9.17 0.60
N ALA A 24 -2.21 -8.48 1.39
CA ALA A 24 -2.59 -7.21 2.01
C ALA A 24 -2.82 -6.08 0.98
N GLY A 25 -2.25 -6.21 -0.23
CA GLY A 25 -2.44 -5.30 -1.34
C GLY A 25 -3.89 -5.16 -1.78
N GLU A 26 -4.70 -6.22 -1.68
CA GLU A 26 -6.14 -6.18 -1.99
C GLU A 26 -6.90 -5.22 -1.06
N PHE A 27 -6.54 -5.19 0.23
CA PHE A 27 -7.15 -4.26 1.19
C PHE A 27 -6.71 -2.81 0.97
N VAL A 28 -5.46 -2.61 0.56
CA VAL A 28 -4.97 -1.27 0.18
C VAL A 28 -5.66 -0.80 -1.10
N ARG A 29 -5.84 -1.68 -2.08
CA ARG A 29 -6.56 -1.40 -3.31
C ARG A 29 -8.00 -1.00 -3.02
N GLU A 30 -8.71 -1.76 -2.19
CA GLU A 30 -10.06 -1.42 -1.73
C GLU A 30 -10.10 -0.02 -1.09
N GLU A 31 -9.17 0.28 -0.17
CA GLU A 31 -9.13 1.58 0.48
C GLU A 31 -8.95 2.74 -0.51
N ILE A 32 -8.07 2.56 -1.50
CA ILE A 32 -7.87 3.56 -2.57
C ILE A 32 -9.13 3.72 -3.42
N HIS A 33 -9.87 2.65 -3.69
CA HIS A 33 -11.17 2.75 -4.37
C HIS A 33 -12.19 3.49 -3.51
N HIS A 34 -12.29 3.20 -2.22
CA HIS A 34 -13.21 3.90 -1.31
C HIS A 34 -12.93 5.41 -1.23
N VAL A 35 -11.65 5.80 -1.27
CA VAL A 35 -11.27 7.21 -1.32
C VAL A 35 -11.65 7.87 -2.65
N ARG A 36 -11.49 7.17 -3.77
CA ARG A 36 -11.87 7.68 -5.11
C ARG A 36 -13.38 7.81 -5.29
N GLU A 37 -14.12 6.81 -4.81
CA GLU A 37 -15.58 6.77 -4.83
C GLU A 37 -16.21 7.78 -3.86
N GLY A 38 -15.41 8.41 -2.99
CA GLY A 38 -15.90 9.41 -2.04
C GLY A 38 -16.61 8.83 -0.81
N LYS A 39 -16.50 7.52 -0.54
CA LYS A 39 -17.00 6.89 0.70
C LYS A 39 -16.41 7.55 1.95
N HIS A 40 -15.15 7.96 1.85
CA HIS A 40 -14.41 8.81 2.79
C HIS A 40 -13.16 9.39 2.11
N GLY A 41 -12.46 10.33 2.74
CA GLY A 41 -11.18 10.86 2.30
C GLY A 41 -9.98 10.24 3.01
N ALA A 42 -8.79 10.76 2.71
CA ALA A 42 -7.56 10.52 3.45
C ALA A 42 -6.62 11.73 3.31
N ARG A 43 -6.02 12.18 4.42
CA ARG A 43 -5.05 13.28 4.46
C ARG A 43 -3.75 12.99 3.70
N SER A 44 -3.44 11.72 3.47
CA SER A 44 -2.26 11.31 2.71
C SER A 44 -2.36 9.89 2.17
N THR A 45 -1.62 9.60 1.10
CA THR A 45 -1.49 8.25 0.54
C THR A 45 -0.97 7.25 1.58
N LYS A 46 -0.05 7.67 2.46
CA LYS A 46 0.45 6.82 3.56
C LYS A 46 -0.64 6.46 4.55
N GLN A 47 -1.57 7.37 4.84
CA GLN A 47 -2.72 7.09 5.70
C GLN A 47 -3.65 6.07 5.06
N ALA A 48 -4.01 6.24 3.78
CA ALA A 48 -4.85 5.27 3.07
C ALA A 48 -4.20 3.87 3.07
N ILE A 49 -2.91 3.78 2.73
CA ILE A 49 -2.16 2.51 2.82
C ILE A 49 -2.23 1.95 4.26
N ALA A 50 -2.03 2.77 5.29
CA ALA A 50 -2.07 2.31 6.67
C ALA A 50 -3.46 1.79 7.10
N ILE A 51 -4.55 2.41 6.67
CA ILE A 51 -5.92 1.93 6.94
C ILE A 51 -6.12 0.56 6.26
N GLY A 52 -5.75 0.44 4.98
CA GLY A 52 -5.80 -0.84 4.25
C GLY A 52 -4.99 -1.95 4.94
N LEU A 53 -3.75 -1.67 5.37
CA LEU A 53 -2.92 -2.63 6.09
C LEU A 53 -3.49 -3.00 7.48
N SER A 54 -4.18 -2.09 8.16
CA SER A 54 -4.88 -2.39 9.42
C SER A 54 -6.08 -3.32 9.18
N LYS A 55 -6.87 -3.07 8.12
CA LYS A 55 -7.96 -3.97 7.69
C LYS A 55 -7.44 -5.36 7.36
N ALA A 56 -6.32 -5.47 6.64
CA ALA A 56 -5.70 -6.74 6.27
C ALA A 56 -5.32 -7.58 7.50
N ARG A 57 -4.61 -6.98 8.47
CA ARG A 57 -4.21 -7.65 9.72
C ARG A 57 -5.41 -8.15 10.51
N ARG A 58 -6.43 -7.30 10.68
CA ARG A 58 -7.67 -7.67 11.39
C ARG A 58 -8.47 -8.75 10.68
N SER A 59 -8.29 -8.89 9.37
CA SER A 59 -8.94 -9.92 8.56
C SER A 59 -8.15 -11.24 8.52
N GLY A 60 -7.04 -11.33 9.26
CA GLY A 60 -6.26 -12.56 9.40
C GLY A 60 -5.14 -12.74 8.36
N VAL A 61 -4.83 -11.70 7.57
CA VAL A 61 -3.62 -11.74 6.72
C VAL A 61 -2.39 -11.81 7.63
N LYS A 62 -1.47 -12.74 7.36
CA LYS A 62 -0.23 -12.98 8.14
C LYS A 62 0.83 -11.88 7.92
N LEU A 63 0.43 -10.61 8.03
CA LEU A 63 1.28 -9.44 7.84
C LEU A 63 1.88 -9.00 9.19
N PRO A 64 3.21 -9.10 9.39
CA PRO A 64 3.83 -8.71 10.65
C PRO A 64 3.70 -7.19 10.91
N PRO A 65 3.79 -6.77 12.18
CA PRO A 65 3.97 -5.36 12.52
C PRO A 65 5.25 -4.79 11.89
N PRO A 66 5.31 -3.46 11.65
CA PRO A 66 6.51 -2.83 11.13
C PRO A 66 7.70 -2.98 12.09
N LYS A 67 8.92 -3.14 11.56
CA LYS A 67 10.16 -3.22 12.34
C LYS A 67 10.42 -1.92 13.12
N LYS A 68 11.18 -1.98 14.22
CA LYS A 68 11.64 -0.78 14.95
C LYS A 68 12.37 0.16 13.97
N GLY A 69 12.18 1.47 14.12
CA GLY A 69 12.73 2.49 13.22
C GLY A 69 11.97 2.70 11.90
N THR A 70 11.07 1.81 11.50
CA THR A 70 10.31 1.96 10.23
C THR A 70 9.00 2.74 10.38
N ALA A 71 8.42 2.73 11.59
CA ALA A 71 7.20 3.45 11.93
C ALA A 71 7.23 3.86 13.42
N SER A 72 6.39 4.82 13.78
CA SER A 72 6.28 5.29 15.16
C SER A 72 5.92 4.15 16.13
N ALA A 73 6.31 4.28 17.40
CA ALA A 73 5.97 3.31 18.43
C ALA A 73 4.45 3.10 18.56
N ARG A 74 3.65 4.17 18.39
CA ARG A 74 2.19 4.09 18.37
C ARG A 74 1.68 3.22 17.21
N THR A 75 2.18 3.44 15.99
CA THR A 75 1.78 2.66 14.82
C THR A 75 2.18 1.19 14.95
N ARG A 76 3.37 0.89 15.48
CA ARG A 76 3.80 -0.49 15.75
C ARG A 76 2.89 -1.18 16.77
N ARG A 77 2.64 -0.56 17.92
CA ARG A 77 1.72 -1.09 18.94
C ARG A 77 0.33 -1.35 18.36
N GLN A 78 -0.18 -0.43 17.55
CA GLN A 78 -1.47 -0.61 16.88
C GLN A 78 -1.46 -1.80 15.90
N ALA A 79 -0.41 -1.94 15.10
CA ALA A 79 -0.26 -3.07 14.18
C ALA A 79 -0.20 -4.41 14.94
N SER A 80 0.51 -4.49 16.06
CA SER A 80 0.55 -5.69 16.91
C SER A 80 -0.84 -6.04 17.45
N ARG A 81 -1.60 -5.04 17.92
CA ARG A 81 -2.99 -5.25 18.35
C ARG A 81 -3.88 -5.73 17.21
N ASP A 82 -3.71 -5.19 16.00
CA ASP A 82 -4.49 -5.60 14.84
C ASP A 82 -4.17 -7.05 14.42
N VAL A 83 -2.91 -7.49 14.53
CA VAL A 83 -2.51 -8.89 14.33
C VAL A 83 -3.15 -9.79 15.39
N ALA A 84 -3.06 -9.41 16.67
CA ALA A 84 -3.66 -10.19 17.76
C ALA A 84 -5.18 -10.35 17.57
N LYS A 85 -5.88 -9.27 17.19
CA LYS A 85 -7.32 -9.31 16.87
C LYS A 85 -7.62 -10.24 15.69
N GLY A 86 -6.80 -10.20 14.64
CA GLY A 86 -6.95 -11.09 13.50
C GLY A 86 -6.74 -12.57 13.84
N ARG A 87 -5.95 -12.87 14.87
CA ARG A 87 -5.69 -14.25 15.36
C ARG A 87 -6.74 -14.76 16.36
N SER A 88 -7.28 -13.88 17.19
CA SER A 88 -8.16 -14.26 18.32
C SER A 88 -9.45 -14.99 17.93
N GLY A 89 -9.85 -14.98 16.65
CA GLY A 89 -11.13 -15.57 16.20
C GLY A 89 -12.37 -14.79 16.65
N THR A 90 -12.28 -14.04 17.76
CA THR A 90 -13.36 -13.26 18.35
C THR A 90 -13.64 -11.99 17.55
N LYS A 91 -14.70 -12.01 16.73
CA LYS A 91 -15.17 -10.84 15.98
C LYS A 91 -16.12 -9.99 16.80
N ARG A 92 -15.60 -9.23 17.77
CA ARG A 92 -16.39 -8.19 18.45
C ARG A 92 -16.78 -7.09 17.47
N ARG A 93 -18.08 -6.83 17.35
CA ARG A 93 -18.60 -5.72 16.53
C ARG A 93 -18.09 -4.38 17.08
N PRO A 94 -17.52 -3.50 16.24
CA PRO A 94 -17.18 -2.16 16.68
C PRO A 94 -18.43 -1.41 17.13
N SER A 95 -18.27 -0.53 18.13
CA SER A 95 -19.34 0.40 18.51
C SER A 95 -19.83 1.19 17.29
N ARG A 96 -21.16 1.27 17.13
CA ARG A 96 -21.82 1.98 16.02
C ARG A 96 -21.52 3.47 16.08
N SER A 97 -21.57 4.08 17.26
CA SER A 97 -21.29 5.52 17.46
C SER A 97 -19.84 5.85 17.07
N ARG A 98 -18.87 5.08 17.58
CA ARG A 98 -17.44 5.25 17.23
C ARG A 98 -17.20 5.07 15.73
N SER A 99 -17.86 4.10 15.10
CA SER A 99 -17.71 3.84 13.66
C SER A 99 -18.27 5.00 12.82
N ARG A 100 -19.40 5.58 13.23
CA ARG A 100 -19.99 6.77 12.59
C ARG A 100 -19.07 7.98 12.75
N ALA A 101 -18.60 8.28 13.96
CA ALA A 101 -17.73 9.41 14.24
C ALA A 101 -16.43 9.36 13.40
N VAL A 102 -15.76 8.19 13.37
CA VAL A 102 -14.54 8.01 12.57
C VAL A 102 -14.83 8.19 11.08
N ARG A 103 -15.96 7.68 10.58
CA ARG A 103 -16.33 7.84 9.17
C ARG A 103 -16.57 9.31 8.82
N GLN A 104 -17.30 10.05 9.65
CA GLN A 104 -17.57 11.47 9.41
C GLN A 104 -16.26 12.28 9.42
N ALA A 105 -15.39 12.04 10.40
CA ALA A 105 -14.06 12.66 10.43
C ALA A 105 -13.26 12.39 9.14
N LEU A 106 -13.27 11.15 8.64
CA LEU A 106 -12.58 10.84 7.38
C LEU A 106 -13.26 11.44 6.15
N LYS A 107 -14.57 11.72 6.14
CA LYS A 107 -15.25 12.38 5.01
C LYS A 107 -14.84 13.84 4.84
N HIS A 108 -14.41 14.50 5.91
CA HIS A 108 -13.87 15.86 5.85
C HIS A 108 -12.46 15.92 5.25
N GLU A 109 -11.78 14.77 5.12
CA GLU A 109 -10.47 14.69 4.48
C GLU A 109 -10.57 14.75 2.95
N GLY A 110 -9.51 15.20 2.29
CA GLY A 110 -9.45 15.26 0.83
C GLY A 110 -9.33 13.89 0.15
N ARG A 111 -9.62 13.83 -1.16
CA ARG A 111 -9.49 12.62 -1.99
C ARG A 111 -8.17 12.53 -2.78
N SER A 112 -7.39 13.61 -2.77
CA SER A 112 -6.12 13.72 -3.52
C SER A 112 -5.09 12.65 -3.13
N ALA A 113 -5.17 12.10 -1.91
CA ALA A 113 -4.36 10.99 -1.43
C ALA A 113 -4.43 9.72 -2.30
N ALA A 114 -5.55 9.51 -2.99
CA ALA A 114 -5.78 8.38 -3.89
C ALA A 114 -5.57 8.72 -5.38
N SER A 115 -5.13 9.95 -5.68
CA SER A 115 -4.81 10.38 -7.03
C SER A 115 -3.64 9.58 -7.62
N HIS A 116 -3.63 9.46 -8.95
CA HIS A 116 -2.55 8.79 -9.67
C HIS A 116 -1.18 9.41 -9.35
N ARG A 117 -1.10 10.75 -9.32
CA ARG A 117 0.14 11.48 -8.99
C ARG A 117 0.62 11.21 -7.56
N ALA A 118 -0.27 11.19 -6.57
CA ALA A 118 0.10 10.93 -5.18
C ALA A 118 0.61 9.49 -4.97
N LEU A 119 -0.06 8.51 -5.58
CA LEU A 119 0.36 7.12 -5.57
C LEU A 119 1.71 6.92 -6.28
N ALA A 120 1.92 7.54 -7.44
CA ALA A 120 3.19 7.50 -8.16
C ALA A 120 4.34 8.07 -7.32
N LYS A 121 4.14 9.23 -6.66
CA LYS A 121 5.14 9.82 -5.75
C LYS A 121 5.54 8.86 -4.63
N GLN A 122 4.56 8.17 -4.03
CA GLN A 122 4.82 7.19 -2.97
C GLN A 122 5.56 5.94 -3.50
N ALA A 123 5.20 5.45 -4.69
CA ALA A 123 5.87 4.33 -5.33
C ALA A 123 7.33 4.68 -5.68
N HIS A 124 7.59 5.86 -6.26
CA HIS A 124 8.94 6.33 -6.56
C HIS A 124 9.78 6.51 -5.30
N SER A 125 9.22 7.11 -4.25
CA SER A 125 9.90 7.24 -2.95
C SER A 125 10.29 5.89 -2.37
N SER A 126 9.41 4.89 -2.49
CA SER A 126 9.68 3.53 -2.01
C SER A 126 10.75 2.82 -2.86
N ALA A 127 10.72 3.01 -4.18
CA ALA A 127 11.71 2.43 -5.09
C ALA A 127 13.12 3.01 -4.87
N ARG A 128 13.23 4.30 -4.51
CA ARG A 128 14.52 4.95 -4.21
C ARG A 128 15.22 4.36 -2.97
N ARG A 129 14.47 3.80 -2.02
CA ARG A 129 15.01 3.17 -0.80
C ARG A 129 15.55 1.75 -1.02
N ARG A 130 15.37 1.19 -2.22
CA ARG A 130 15.89 -0.15 -2.53
C ARG A 130 17.42 -0.12 -2.68
N PRO A 131 18.13 -1.17 -2.24
CA PRO A 131 19.58 -1.26 -2.41
C PRO A 131 19.96 -1.23 -3.90
N ALA A 132 21.19 -0.80 -4.18
CA ALA A 132 21.69 -0.64 -5.56
C ALA A 132 21.56 -1.94 -6.37
N SER A 133 21.84 -3.09 -5.76
CA SER A 133 21.69 -4.42 -6.38
C SER A 133 20.27 -4.68 -6.87
N GLN A 134 19.25 -4.43 -6.04
CA GLN A 134 17.85 -4.60 -6.43
C GLN A 134 17.41 -3.61 -7.52
N ARG A 135 17.90 -2.35 -7.46
CA ARG A 135 17.62 -1.37 -8.51
C ARG A 135 18.24 -1.79 -9.84
N SER A 136 19.46 -2.32 -9.81
CA SER A 136 20.16 -2.86 -10.99
C SER A 136 19.43 -4.08 -11.57
N ALA A 137 19.07 -5.05 -10.73
CA ALA A 137 18.33 -6.24 -11.17
C ALA A 137 16.99 -5.88 -11.82
N ALA A 138 16.24 -4.93 -11.24
CA ALA A 138 15.00 -4.44 -11.82
C ALA A 138 15.23 -3.74 -13.18
N ALA A 139 16.28 -2.93 -13.31
CA ALA A 139 16.64 -2.28 -14.56
C ALA A 139 17.03 -3.29 -15.65
N ARG A 140 17.81 -4.34 -15.30
CA ARG A 140 18.15 -5.44 -16.21
C ARG A 140 16.91 -6.19 -16.68
N LYS A 141 16.00 -6.54 -15.77
CA LYS A 141 14.72 -7.19 -16.12
C LYS A 141 13.89 -6.32 -17.07
N ALA A 142 13.81 -5.02 -16.82
CA ALA A 142 13.10 -4.09 -17.70
C ALA A 142 13.78 -3.94 -19.07
N ALA A 143 15.11 -3.98 -19.15
CA ALA A 143 15.83 -3.89 -20.43
C ALA A 143 15.52 -5.08 -21.34
N ARG A 144 15.34 -6.29 -20.77
CA ARG A 144 14.97 -7.51 -21.51
C ARG A 144 13.61 -7.41 -22.22
N THR A 145 12.68 -6.64 -21.68
CA THR A 145 11.32 -6.49 -22.25
C THR A 145 11.14 -5.22 -23.09
N LYS A 146 12.17 -4.36 -23.19
CA LYS A 146 12.08 -3.11 -23.96
C LYS A 146 12.33 -3.34 -25.44
N GLY A 147 11.39 -2.89 -26.29
CA GLY A 147 11.61 -2.77 -27.73
C GLY A 147 12.65 -1.71 -28.10
N ALA A 148 13.16 -1.78 -29.34
CA ALA A 148 14.27 -0.94 -29.82
C ALA A 148 14.03 0.57 -29.60
N ARG A 149 12.84 1.07 -29.96
CA ARG A 149 12.46 2.49 -29.78
C ARG A 149 12.57 2.95 -28.32
N VAL A 150 12.13 2.12 -27.37
CA VAL A 150 12.19 2.44 -25.94
C VAL A 150 13.62 2.39 -25.40
N ARG A 151 14.47 1.50 -25.93
CA ARG A 151 15.90 1.45 -25.59
C ARG A 151 16.62 2.73 -26.03
N VAL A 152 16.38 3.19 -27.25
CA VAL A 152 16.96 4.44 -27.79
C VAL A 152 16.51 5.65 -26.95
N ALA A 153 15.21 5.77 -26.68
CA ALA A 153 14.69 6.86 -25.87
C ALA A 153 15.29 6.88 -24.44
N ALA A 154 15.45 5.70 -23.83
CA ALA A 154 16.08 5.57 -22.52
C ALA A 154 17.57 5.97 -22.54
N ALA A 155 18.32 5.55 -23.57
CA ALA A 155 19.73 5.93 -23.75
C ALA A 155 19.88 7.44 -23.92
N ARG A 156 19.07 8.07 -24.79
CA ARG A 156 19.04 9.53 -24.98
C ARG A 156 18.71 10.28 -23.69
N LYS A 157 17.76 9.77 -22.89
CA LYS A 157 17.45 10.34 -21.58
C LYS A 157 18.62 10.22 -20.61
N ALA A 158 19.30 9.07 -20.58
CA ALA A 158 20.46 8.85 -19.73
C ALA A 158 21.65 9.75 -20.12
N ALA A 159 21.89 9.96 -21.42
CA ALA A 159 22.90 10.89 -21.91
C ALA A 159 22.61 12.33 -21.45
N ARG A 160 21.38 12.83 -21.67
CA ARG A 160 20.95 14.16 -21.17
C ARG A 160 21.09 14.30 -19.66
N THR A 161 20.76 13.25 -18.90
CA THR A 161 20.90 13.28 -17.44
C THR A 161 22.37 13.35 -17.01
N ARG A 162 23.26 12.63 -17.69
CA ARG A 162 24.72 12.69 -17.44
C ARG A 162 25.28 14.07 -17.76
N ALA A 163 24.90 14.66 -18.88
CA ALA A 163 25.32 16.00 -19.28
C ALA A 163 24.88 17.09 -18.30
N ARG A 164 23.67 16.97 -17.72
CA ARG A 164 23.15 17.92 -16.73
C ARG A 164 23.81 17.81 -15.34
N ASN A 165 24.42 16.66 -15.04
CA ASN A 165 25.05 16.38 -13.74
C ASN A 165 26.59 16.40 -13.81
N ARG A 166 27.15 16.73 -14.99
CA ARG A 166 28.53 17.20 -15.13
C ARG A 166 28.55 18.68 -14.82
#